data_AF-A0A950LNK9-F1
#
_entry.id   AF-A0A950LNK9-F1
#
_cell.length_a   1.000
_cell.length_b   1.000
_cell.length_c   1.000
_cell.angle_alpha   90.00
_cell.angle_beta   90.00
_cell.angle_gamma   90.00
#
_symmetry.space_group_name_H-M   'P 1'
#
loop_
_entity.id
_entity.type
_entity.pdbx_description
1 polymer ?
#
loop_
_entity_poly.entity_id
_entity_poly.type
_entity_poly.pdbx_seq_one_letter_code
_entity_poly.pdbx_strand_id
1 'polypeptide(L)'
;HIFLVSIDGTPFALEKIREGLLDAAISQPVDLYVKWGLYYLQGAVAGKTFPTGPTDHDSRIEMFNGIPMDMLPAPTVTKANVDDPSLWANGVKK
;
A
#
# COMPACT_ATOMS: atom_id res chain seq x y z
N HIS A 1 15.70 -19.18 15.87
CA HIS A 1 14.51 -18.67 15.18
C HIS A 1 14.93 -18.26 13.77
N ILE A 2 14.20 -18.67 12.74
CA ILE A 2 14.39 -18.19 11.36
C ILE A 2 13.33 -17.11 11.15
N PHE A 3 13.75 -15.90 10.81
CA PHE A 3 12.82 -14.83 10.52
C PHE A 3 12.18 -15.02 9.15
N LEU A 4 10.86 -14.90 9.08
CA LEU A 4 10.07 -14.98 7.86
C LEU A 4 9.41 -13.63 7.59
N VAL A 5 9.70 -13.06 6.41
CA VAL A 5 9.15 -11.78 5.97
C VAL A 5 8.56 -11.94 4.58
N SER A 6 7.33 -11.45 4.37
CA SER A 6 6.66 -11.45 3.07
C SER A 6 6.44 -10.04 2.54
N ILE A 7 5.90 -9.97 1.32
CA ILE A 7 5.35 -8.74 0.74
C ILE A 7 3.83 -8.84 0.63
N ASP A 8 3.20 -7.82 0.05
CA ASP A 8 1.77 -7.63 -0.22
C ASP A 8 0.91 -7.32 1.03
N GLY A 9 1.12 -8.03 2.13
CA GLY A 9 0.31 -7.87 3.34
C GLY A 9 -1.14 -8.30 3.12
N THR A 10 -1.34 -9.47 2.52
CA THR A 10 -2.66 -10.07 2.27
C THR A 10 -3.37 -10.49 3.55
N PRO A 11 -4.69 -10.76 3.53
CA PRO A 11 -5.40 -11.31 4.68
C PRO A 11 -4.76 -12.57 5.26
N PHE A 12 -4.24 -13.45 4.39
CA PHE A 12 -3.50 -14.64 4.81
C PHE A 12 -2.17 -14.28 5.49
N ALA A 13 -1.40 -13.33 4.95
CA ALA A 13 -0.15 -12.89 5.58
C ALA A 13 -0.40 -12.31 6.98
N LEU A 14 -1.43 -11.46 7.14
CA LEU A 14 -1.80 -10.91 8.44
C LEU A 14 -2.29 -12.00 9.41
N GLU A 15 -3.04 -12.99 8.95
CA GLU A 15 -3.38 -14.18 9.75
C GLU A 15 -2.11 -14.91 10.24
N LYS A 16 -1.11 -15.13 9.37
CA LYS A 16 0.14 -15.77 9.77
C LYS A 16 1.00 -14.94 10.71
N ILE A 17 0.93 -13.61 10.62
CA ILE A 17 1.54 -12.72 11.62
C ILE A 17 0.85 -12.86 12.99
N ARG A 18 -0.48 -12.93 13.03
CA ARG A 18 -1.22 -13.16 14.28
C ARG A 18 -0.87 -14.50 14.92
N GLU A 19 -0.78 -15.56 14.11
CA GLU A 19 -0.38 -16.91 14.54
C GLU A 19 1.11 -16.99 14.97
N GLY A 20 1.92 -15.99 14.64
CA GLY A 20 3.36 -16.00 14.90
C GLY A 20 4.16 -16.91 13.96
N LEU A 21 3.58 -17.27 12.81
CA LEU A 21 4.23 -18.05 11.75
C LEU A 21 4.92 -17.15 10.70
N LEU A 22 4.61 -15.86 10.69
CA LEU A 22 5.25 -14.83 9.87
C LEU A 22 5.64 -13.66 10.79
N ASP A 23 6.85 -13.13 10.68
CA ASP A 23 7.33 -12.06 11.56
C ASP A 23 6.87 -10.68 11.09
N ALA A 24 6.88 -10.48 9.78
CA ALA A 24 6.49 -9.24 9.16
C ALA A 24 6.00 -9.41 7.73
N ALA A 25 5.23 -8.43 7.26
CA ALA A 25 4.93 -8.23 5.85
C ALA A 25 5.14 -6.76 5.49
N ILE A 26 5.76 -6.49 4.34
CA ILE A 26 5.70 -5.16 3.73
C ILE A 26 4.37 -5.08 2.96
N SER A 27 3.38 -4.39 3.54
CA SER A 27 2.05 -4.33 2.96
C SER A 27 2.03 -3.37 1.78
N GLN A 28 1.48 -3.86 0.67
CA GLN A 28 1.17 -3.02 -0.48
C GLN A 28 -0.27 -2.52 -0.30
N PRO A 29 -0.52 -1.21 -0.22
CA PRO A 29 -1.86 -0.68 0.08
C PRO A 29 -2.76 -0.76 -1.16
N VAL A 30 -3.33 -1.96 -1.40
CA VAL A 30 -4.11 -2.26 -2.60
C VAL A 30 -5.33 -1.34 -2.75
N ASP A 31 -6.00 -1.01 -1.66
CA ASP A 31 -7.11 -0.07 -1.64
C ASP A 31 -6.69 1.34 -2.11
N LEU A 32 -5.51 1.81 -1.69
CA LEU A 32 -4.94 3.08 -2.14
C LEU A 32 -4.51 3.02 -3.61
N TYR A 33 -3.93 1.89 -4.07
CA TYR A 33 -3.61 1.70 -5.49
C TYR A 33 -4.85 1.86 -6.38
N VAL A 34 -5.98 1.27 -5.97
CA VAL A 34 -7.23 1.39 -6.72
C VAL A 34 -7.77 2.81 -6.65
N LYS A 35 -7.85 3.40 -5.44
CA LYS A 35 -8.38 4.75 -5.25
C LYS A 35 -7.61 5.78 -6.07
N TRP A 36 -6.29 5.82 -5.93
CA TRP A 36 -5.44 6.82 -6.59
C TRP A 36 -5.22 6.50 -8.06
N GLY A 37 -5.13 5.22 -8.42
CA GLY A 37 -5.11 4.79 -9.83
C GLY A 37 -6.32 5.30 -10.61
N LEU A 38 -7.52 5.17 -10.04
CA LEU A 38 -8.75 5.72 -10.64
C LEU A 38 -8.75 7.25 -10.69
N TYR A 39 -8.30 7.91 -9.62
CA TYR A 39 -8.19 9.38 -9.58
C TYR A 39 -7.28 9.92 -10.69
N TYR A 40 -6.07 9.37 -10.83
CA TYR A 40 -5.13 9.80 -11.86
C TYR A 40 -5.62 9.45 -13.26
N LEU A 41 -6.23 8.27 -13.46
CA LEU A 41 -6.81 7.87 -14.74
C LEU A 41 -7.91 8.85 -15.18
N GLN A 42 -8.85 9.17 -14.30
CA GLN A 42 -9.93 10.13 -14.59
C GLN A 42 -9.36 11.53 -14.89
N GLY A 43 -8.35 11.97 -14.13
CA GLY A 43 -7.67 13.23 -14.38
C GLY A 43 -6.98 13.27 -15.73
N ALA A 44 -6.27 12.20 -16.11
CA ALA A 44 -5.60 12.08 -17.41
C ALA A 44 -6.60 12.11 -18.58
N VAL A 45 -7.74 11.39 -18.46
CA VAL A 45 -8.84 11.45 -19.45
C VAL A 45 -9.39 12.87 -19.58
N ALA A 46 -9.43 13.63 -18.48
CA ALA A 46 -9.84 15.03 -18.47
C ALA A 46 -8.73 16.03 -18.87
N GLY A 47 -7.56 15.55 -19.28
CA GLY A 47 -6.42 16.39 -19.70
C GLY A 47 -5.65 17.07 -18.55
N LYS A 48 -5.84 16.63 -17.31
CA LYS A 48 -5.05 17.13 -16.16
C LYS A 48 -3.62 16.63 -16.25
N THR A 49 -2.69 17.44 -15.75
CA THR A 49 -1.29 17.06 -15.52
C THR A 49 -1.01 17.05 -14.03
N PHE A 50 -0.07 16.22 -13.61
CA PHE A 50 0.29 16.03 -12.21
C PHE A 50 1.78 16.35 -12.04
N PRO A 51 2.14 17.48 -11.39
CA PRO A 51 3.53 17.84 -11.17
C PRO A 51 4.17 16.92 -10.12
N THR A 52 5.49 16.80 -10.17
CA THR A 52 6.24 16.12 -9.10
C THR A 52 6.15 16.90 -7.80
N GLY A 53 6.22 16.18 -6.67
CA GLY A 53 6.13 16.78 -5.35
C GLY A 53 5.24 16.01 -4.37
N PRO A 54 5.13 16.50 -3.13
CA PRO A 54 4.28 15.88 -2.13
C PRO A 54 2.81 15.95 -2.54
N THR A 55 2.04 14.92 -2.18
CA THR A 55 0.59 14.89 -2.35
C THR A 55 -0.12 15.31 -1.07
N ASP A 56 -1.44 15.46 -1.13
CA ASP A 56 -2.31 15.70 0.03
C ASP A 56 -2.72 14.40 0.76
N HIS A 57 -2.16 13.26 0.35
CA HIS A 57 -2.50 11.92 0.86
C HIS A 57 -1.26 11.10 1.21
N ASP A 58 -0.28 11.79 1.80
CA ASP A 58 0.92 11.19 2.41
C ASP A 58 1.80 10.40 1.44
N SER A 59 1.86 10.85 0.18
CA SER A 59 2.74 10.28 -0.85
C SER A 59 3.49 11.36 -1.61
N ARG A 60 4.26 10.96 -2.63
CA ARG A 60 5.03 11.86 -3.47
C ARG A 60 5.00 11.41 -4.92
N ILE A 61 4.70 12.34 -5.83
CA ILE A 61 4.83 12.10 -7.26
C ILE A 61 6.28 12.32 -7.68
N GLU A 62 6.88 11.29 -8.29
CA GLU A 62 8.24 11.30 -8.81
C GLU A 62 8.29 10.89 -10.28
N MET A 63 9.35 11.29 -10.99
CA MET A 63 9.56 10.84 -12.37
C MET A 63 10.31 9.51 -12.37
N PHE A 64 9.72 8.48 -12.96
CA PHE A 64 10.37 7.21 -13.21
C PHE A 64 10.35 6.91 -14.70
N ASN A 65 11.54 6.80 -15.31
CA ASN A 65 11.70 6.60 -16.75
C ASN A 65 10.88 7.58 -17.61
N GLY A 66 10.76 8.84 -17.16
CA GLY A 66 10.00 9.87 -17.87
C GLY A 66 8.48 9.83 -17.66
N ILE A 67 7.97 8.97 -16.78
CA ILE A 67 6.55 8.86 -16.42
C ILE A 67 6.36 9.31 -14.98
N PRO A 68 5.40 10.19 -14.66
CA PRO A 68 5.09 10.54 -13.28
C PRO A 68 4.44 9.34 -12.58
N MET A 69 4.98 8.94 -11.42
CA MET A 69 4.45 7.87 -10.57
C MET A 69 4.22 8.40 -9.17
N ASP A 70 3.08 8.06 -8.59
CA ASP A 70 2.77 8.37 -7.20
C ASP A 70 3.30 7.29 -6.26
N MET A 71 4.27 7.66 -5.42
CA MET A 71 5.00 6.77 -4.53
C MET A 71 4.26 6.65 -3.19
N LEU A 72 3.24 5.79 -3.17
CA LEU A 72 2.45 5.52 -1.97
C LEU A 72 3.29 4.77 -0.90
N PRO A 73 3.20 5.13 0.39
CA PRO A 73 3.90 4.43 1.46
C PRO A 73 3.47 2.96 1.57
N ALA A 74 4.46 2.08 1.74
CA ALA A 74 4.23 0.67 2.02
C ALA A 74 4.48 0.39 3.52
N PRO A 75 3.43 0.19 4.34
CA PRO A 75 3.61 0.00 5.78
C PRO A 75 4.23 -1.36 6.10
N THR A 76 5.20 -1.37 7.01
CA THR A 76 5.70 -2.60 7.64
C THR A 76 4.68 -3.09 8.66
N VAL A 77 4.13 -4.27 8.42
CA VAL A 77 3.18 -4.94 9.31
C VAL A 77 3.92 -5.98 10.12
N THR A 78 3.73 -5.95 11.43
CA THR A 78 4.27 -6.89 12.41
C THR A 78 3.18 -7.21 13.43
N LYS A 79 3.47 -8.07 14.40
CA LYS A 79 2.55 -8.33 15.51
C LYS A 79 2.11 -7.07 16.28
N ALA A 80 2.91 -6.00 16.26
CA ALA A 80 2.59 -4.76 16.96
C ALA A 80 1.43 -3.96 16.32
N ASN A 81 1.18 -4.12 15.02
CA ASN A 81 0.19 -3.35 14.28
C ASN A 81 -0.67 -4.19 13.33
N VAL A 82 -0.60 -5.52 13.39
CA VAL A 82 -1.35 -6.45 12.50
C VAL A 82 -2.87 -6.26 12.57
N ASP A 83 -3.38 -5.71 13.67
CA ASP A 83 -4.81 -5.44 13.89
C ASP A 83 -5.22 -3.99 13.60
N ASP A 84 -4.32 -3.17 13.04
CA ASP A 84 -4.65 -1.81 12.63
C ASP A 84 -5.77 -1.85 11.55
N PRO A 85 -6.93 -1.22 11.80
CA PRO A 85 -8.05 -1.25 10.86
C PRO A 85 -7.78 -0.49 9.56
N SER A 86 -6.74 0.34 9.49
CA SER A 86 -6.32 1.04 8.27
C SER A 86 -5.58 0.14 7.28
N LEU A 87 -5.10 -1.03 7.70
CA LEU A 87 -4.50 -2.01 6.80
C LEU A 87 -5.57 -2.60 5.89
N TRP A 88 -5.38 -2.48 4.58
CA TRP A 88 -6.36 -2.88 3.56
C TRP A 88 -6.92 -4.30 3.77
N ALA A 89 -6.05 -5.24 4.17
CA ALA A 89 -6.39 -6.64 4.37
C ALA A 89 -7.33 -6.88 5.57
N ASN A 90 -7.40 -5.97 6.53
CA ASN A 90 -8.35 -6.02 7.65
C ASN A 90 -9.75 -5.54 7.25
N GLY A 91 -9.90 -4.86 6.11
CA GLY A 91 -11.18 -4.38 5.58
C GLY A 91 -11.90 -5.36 4.66
N VAL A 92 -11.27 -6.49 4.29
CA VAL A 92 -11.85 -7.47 3.36
C VAL A 92 -12.86 -8.36 4.10
N LYS A 93 -14.11 -8.38 3.64
CA LYS A 93 -15.11 -9.32 4.14
C LYS A 93 -14.75 -10.75 3.70
N LYS A 94 -14.81 -11.69 4.65
CA LYS A 94 -14.66 -13.14 4.38
C LYS A 94 -15.87 -13.69 3.63
#